data_AF-A0A3N5SDU2-F1
#
_entry.id   AF-A0A3N5SDU2-F1
#
_cell.length_a   1.000
_cell.length_b   1.000
_cell.length_c   1.000
_cell.angle_alpha   90.00
_cell.angle_beta   90.00
_cell.angle_gamma   90.00
#
_symmetry.space_group_name_H-M   'P 1'
#
loop_
_entity.id
_entity.type
_entity.pdbx_description
1 polymer ?
#
loop_
_entity_poly.entity_id
_entity_poly.type
_entity_poly.pdbx_seq_one_letter_code
_entity_poly.pdbx_strand_id
1 'polypeptide(L)'
;MSKTRIMALVLITCIAFSAGAQATTYKVAYIPQSIGQPNTNAWFEGMMRVFRTYPNVKVQSFDAQLKAELQVSFMDDVINQKYDFIVLQAMDAAGLSASVKAAEAAGIPVITVNLATIQKHTASVQMADISAGYAVGKEMGKQLGGKGNVVIIQSPPGAILGVNREKGFRQAVAELYPNIKIVGAQSAEGWK
;
A
#
# COMPACT_ATOMS: atom_id res chain seq x y z
N MET A 1 -68.57 -33.36 -46.25
CA MET A 1 -67.10 -33.53 -46.38
C MET A 1 -66.49 -32.13 -46.37
N SER A 2 -66.05 -31.62 -45.22
CA SER A 2 -64.66 -31.74 -44.71
C SER A 2 -63.86 -30.45 -45.01
N LYS A 3 -63.69 -29.58 -44.01
CA LYS A 3 -62.38 -29.17 -43.43
C LYS A 3 -62.48 -27.87 -42.64
N THR A 4 -62.56 -28.04 -41.33
CA THR A 4 -62.17 -27.10 -40.28
C THR A 4 -60.79 -26.50 -40.58
N ARG A 5 -60.67 -25.17 -40.63
CA ARG A 5 -59.37 -24.47 -40.65
C ARG A 5 -59.12 -23.88 -39.27
N ILE A 6 -58.37 -24.63 -38.46
CA ILE A 6 -57.65 -24.12 -37.29
C ILE A 6 -56.44 -23.37 -37.85
N MET A 7 -56.32 -22.07 -37.57
CA MET A 7 -55.11 -21.32 -37.87
C MET A 7 -54.49 -20.86 -36.55
N ALA A 8 -53.27 -21.35 -36.32
CA ALA A 8 -52.55 -21.34 -35.07
C ALA A 8 -52.17 -19.92 -34.60
N LEU A 9 -52.36 -19.68 -33.31
CA LEU A 9 -51.78 -18.54 -32.59
C LEU A 9 -50.27 -18.81 -32.45
N VAL A 10 -49.45 -18.14 -33.26
CA VAL A 10 -47.99 -18.14 -33.07
C VAL A 10 -47.68 -17.27 -31.87
N LEU A 11 -47.45 -17.89 -30.71
CA LEU A 11 -46.90 -17.22 -29.55
C LEU A 11 -45.42 -16.92 -29.84
N ILE A 12 -45.10 -15.69 -30.22
CA ILE A 12 -43.72 -15.21 -30.25
C ILE A 12 -43.30 -15.03 -28.79
N THR A 13 -42.66 -16.05 -28.21
CA THR A 13 -41.91 -15.89 -26.97
C THR A 13 -40.69 -15.04 -27.26
N CYS A 14 -40.80 -13.74 -27.01
CA CYS A 14 -39.63 -12.87 -26.87
C CYS A 14 -38.79 -13.39 -25.70
N ILE A 15 -37.79 -14.24 -26.00
CA ILE A 15 -36.69 -14.47 -25.07
C ILE A 15 -35.92 -13.16 -25.04
N ALA A 16 -36.24 -12.32 -24.06
CA ALA A 16 -35.44 -11.16 -23.74
C ALA A 16 -34.05 -11.66 -23.34
N PHE A 17 -33.11 -11.61 -24.29
CA PHE A 17 -31.69 -11.76 -23.99
C PHE A 17 -31.31 -10.50 -23.23
N SER A 18 -31.50 -10.51 -21.91
CA SER A 18 -30.93 -9.51 -21.02
C SER A 18 -29.42 -9.69 -21.13
N ALA A 19 -28.79 -8.93 -22.03
CA ALA A 19 -27.36 -8.66 -21.98
C ALA A 19 -27.12 -7.91 -20.66
N GLY A 20 -26.92 -8.67 -19.58
CA GLY A 20 -26.46 -8.11 -18.32
C GLY A 20 -25.19 -7.34 -18.62
N ALA A 21 -25.18 -6.04 -18.37
CA ALA A 21 -24.00 -5.21 -18.51
C ALA A 21 -22.86 -5.89 -17.74
N GLN A 22 -21.86 -6.39 -18.47
CA GLN A 22 -20.74 -7.05 -17.84
C GLN A 22 -19.99 -6.00 -17.03
N ALA A 23 -20.01 -6.14 -15.71
CA ALA A 23 -19.37 -5.19 -14.82
C ALA A 23 -17.88 -5.07 -15.19
N THR A 24 -17.43 -3.85 -15.48
CA THR A 24 -16.02 -3.57 -15.81
C THR A 24 -15.14 -4.08 -14.68
N THR A 25 -14.23 -5.00 -15.03
CA THR A 25 -13.26 -5.56 -14.10
C THR A 25 -12.00 -4.71 -14.11
N TYR A 26 -11.56 -4.26 -12.94
CA TYR A 26 -10.32 -3.51 -12.75
C TYR A 26 -9.19 -4.44 -12.29
N LYS A 27 -8.08 -4.46 -13.01
CA LYS A 27 -6.85 -5.18 -12.70
C LYS A 27 -5.89 -4.28 -11.94
N VAL A 28 -5.59 -4.65 -10.70
CA VAL A 28 -4.65 -3.96 -9.82
C VAL A 28 -3.39 -4.79 -9.66
N ALA A 29 -2.24 -4.19 -9.92
CA ALA A 29 -0.94 -4.80 -9.59
C ALA A 29 -0.51 -4.34 -8.20
N TYR A 30 -0.13 -5.27 -7.33
CA TYR A 30 0.57 -4.98 -6.10
C TYR A 30 2.01 -5.48 -6.19
N ILE A 31 2.97 -4.58 -6.10
CA ILE A 31 4.40 -4.87 -6.21
C ILE A 31 5.07 -4.49 -4.89
N PRO A 32 5.04 -5.38 -3.87
CA PRO A 32 5.74 -5.17 -2.61
C PRO A 32 7.26 -5.30 -2.75
N GLN A 33 7.98 -5.00 -1.66
CA GLN A 33 9.40 -5.31 -1.54
C GLN A 33 9.69 -6.81 -1.55
N SER A 34 8.83 -7.60 -0.89
CA SER A 34 8.76 -9.05 -1.01
C SER A 34 7.42 -9.56 -0.47
N ILE A 35 7.04 -10.78 -0.82
CA ILE A 35 5.93 -11.49 -0.19
C ILE A 35 6.45 -12.27 1.03
N GLY A 36 5.64 -12.40 2.08
CA GLY A 36 5.95 -13.25 3.24
C GLY A 36 6.63 -12.54 4.41
N GLN A 37 7.03 -11.27 4.27
CA GLN A 37 7.51 -10.49 5.41
C GLN A 37 6.34 -9.95 6.24
N PRO A 38 6.45 -9.92 7.59
CA PRO A 38 5.36 -9.44 8.44
C PRO A 38 4.83 -8.05 8.06
N ASN A 39 5.73 -7.11 7.73
CA ASN A 39 5.34 -5.74 7.34
C ASN A 39 4.61 -5.70 5.98
N THR A 40 5.18 -6.32 4.94
CA THR A 40 4.56 -6.32 3.60
C THR A 40 3.22 -7.07 3.58
N ASN A 41 3.08 -8.11 4.40
CA ASN A 41 1.83 -8.84 4.61
C ASN A 41 0.78 -7.98 5.32
N ALA A 42 1.16 -7.18 6.34
CA ALA A 42 0.22 -6.32 7.05
C ALA A 42 -0.41 -5.26 6.11
N TRP A 43 0.40 -4.65 5.24
CA TRP A 43 -0.08 -3.73 4.21
C TRP A 43 -1.01 -4.43 3.22
N PHE A 44 -0.62 -5.63 2.76
CA PHE A 44 -1.44 -6.41 1.84
C PHE A 44 -2.80 -6.77 2.45
N GLU A 45 -2.85 -7.26 3.68
CA GLU A 45 -4.10 -7.60 4.36
C GLU A 45 -5.00 -6.38 4.59
N GLY A 46 -4.42 -5.24 4.96
CA GLY A 46 -5.16 -3.98 5.10
C GLY A 46 -5.81 -3.55 3.78
N MET A 47 -5.03 -3.59 2.70
CA MET A 47 -5.50 -3.29 1.34
C MET A 47 -6.56 -4.27 0.85
N MET A 48 -6.34 -5.58 1.02
CA MET A 48 -7.27 -6.62 0.59
C MET A 48 -8.57 -6.61 1.38
N ARG A 49 -8.57 -6.16 2.64
CA ARG A 49 -9.81 -5.96 3.41
C ARG A 49 -10.77 -5.00 2.72
N VAL A 50 -10.24 -3.97 2.06
CA VAL A 50 -11.02 -3.02 1.27
C VAL A 50 -11.31 -3.58 -0.11
N PHE A 51 -10.31 -4.05 -0.86
CA PHE A 51 -10.55 -4.51 -2.23
C PHE A 51 -11.51 -5.70 -2.33
N ARG A 52 -11.57 -6.57 -1.33
CA ARG A 52 -12.55 -7.68 -1.27
C ARG A 52 -14.00 -7.21 -1.22
N THR A 53 -14.28 -5.95 -0.84
CA THR A 53 -15.65 -5.40 -0.89
C THR A 53 -16.06 -4.94 -2.28
N TYR A 54 -15.14 -4.96 -3.26
CA TYR A 54 -15.38 -4.59 -4.65
C TYR A 54 -15.24 -5.84 -5.56
N PRO A 55 -16.34 -6.51 -5.95
CA PRO A 55 -16.28 -7.81 -6.64
C PRO A 55 -15.62 -7.73 -8.03
N ASN A 56 -15.63 -6.55 -8.63
CA ASN A 56 -15.03 -6.25 -9.92
C ASN A 56 -13.56 -5.82 -9.85
N VAL A 57 -12.93 -5.79 -8.67
CA VAL A 57 -11.49 -5.55 -8.53
C VAL A 57 -10.75 -6.88 -8.44
N LYS A 58 -9.72 -7.06 -9.27
CA LYS A 58 -8.82 -8.22 -9.26
C LYS A 58 -7.41 -7.75 -8.97
N VAL A 59 -6.88 -8.16 -7.83
CA VAL A 59 -5.52 -7.82 -7.39
C VAL A 59 -4.59 -8.98 -7.71
N GLN A 60 -3.47 -8.69 -8.37
CA GLN A 60 -2.36 -9.62 -8.56
C GLN A 60 -1.12 -9.08 -7.83
N SER A 61 -0.50 -9.92 -7.01
CA SER A 61 0.71 -9.59 -6.27
C SER A 61 1.96 -10.13 -6.99
N PHE A 62 3.02 -9.33 -7.04
CA PHE A 62 4.29 -9.66 -7.67
C PHE A 62 5.43 -9.65 -6.64
N ASP A 63 6.04 -10.81 -6.38
CA ASP A 63 7.09 -10.91 -5.36
C ASP A 63 8.45 -10.44 -5.89
N ALA A 64 8.89 -9.26 -5.47
CA ALA A 64 10.17 -8.70 -5.86
C ALA A 64 11.39 -9.31 -5.13
N GLN A 65 11.19 -10.18 -4.12
CA GLN A 65 12.29 -10.88 -3.44
C GLN A 65 13.43 -9.97 -2.96
N LEU A 66 13.09 -8.75 -2.53
CA LEU A 66 14.05 -7.72 -2.12
C LEU A 66 14.98 -7.20 -3.24
N LYS A 67 14.59 -7.33 -4.51
CA LYS A 67 15.39 -6.92 -5.68
C LYS A 67 14.68 -5.82 -6.45
N ALA A 68 15.36 -4.69 -6.62
CA ALA A 68 14.84 -3.55 -7.36
C ALA A 68 14.68 -3.88 -8.86
N GLU A 69 15.58 -4.70 -9.40
CA GLU A 69 15.58 -5.12 -10.80
C GLU A 69 14.33 -5.93 -11.14
N LEU A 70 13.86 -6.79 -10.21
CA LEU A 70 12.60 -7.51 -10.39
C LEU A 70 11.40 -6.56 -10.36
N GLN A 71 11.40 -5.53 -9.50
CA GLN A 71 10.34 -4.51 -9.54
C GLN A 71 10.31 -3.78 -10.88
N VAL A 72 11.46 -3.44 -11.47
CA VAL A 72 11.52 -2.83 -12.80
C VAL A 72 10.89 -3.75 -13.84
N SER A 73 11.26 -5.04 -13.87
CA SER A 73 10.66 -6.00 -14.81
C SER A 73 9.15 -6.14 -14.62
N PHE A 74 8.67 -6.22 -13.38
CA PHE A 74 7.22 -6.29 -13.12
C PHE A 74 6.49 -5.01 -13.51
N MET A 75 7.09 -3.84 -13.32
CA MET A 75 6.53 -2.57 -13.79
C MET A 75 6.36 -2.59 -15.32
N ASP A 76 7.35 -3.05 -16.07
CA ASP A 76 7.24 -3.17 -17.53
C ASP A 76 6.14 -4.17 -17.93
N ASP A 77 6.05 -5.31 -17.25
CA ASP A 77 5.01 -6.31 -17.50
C ASP A 77 3.60 -5.78 -17.25
N VAL A 78 3.38 -5.07 -16.13
CA VAL A 78 2.04 -4.54 -15.79
C VAL A 78 1.64 -3.40 -16.71
N ILE A 79 2.60 -2.59 -17.19
CA ILE A 79 2.37 -1.56 -18.21
C ILE A 79 1.95 -2.21 -19.53
N ASN A 80 2.72 -3.20 -20.00
CA ASN A 80 2.43 -3.91 -21.25
C ASN A 80 1.09 -4.66 -21.21
N GLN A 81 0.74 -5.23 -20.06
CA GLN A 81 -0.53 -5.91 -19.83
C GLN A 81 -1.70 -4.97 -19.52
N LYS A 82 -1.46 -3.64 -19.59
CA LYS A 82 -2.46 -2.57 -19.40
C LYS A 82 -3.27 -2.76 -18.12
N TYR A 83 -2.58 -2.92 -17.00
CA TYR A 83 -3.23 -2.88 -15.70
C TYR A 83 -3.90 -1.52 -15.49
N ASP A 84 -5.02 -1.50 -14.78
CA ASP A 84 -5.76 -0.26 -14.53
C ASP A 84 -5.09 0.59 -13.47
N PHE A 85 -4.34 -0.03 -12.56
CA PHE A 85 -3.73 0.65 -11.43
C PHE A 85 -2.57 -0.15 -10.79
N ILE A 86 -1.55 0.55 -10.26
CA ILE A 86 -0.37 -0.06 -9.62
C ILE A 86 -0.19 0.45 -8.19
N VAL A 87 -0.15 -0.48 -7.22
CA VAL A 87 0.34 -0.24 -5.85
C VAL A 87 1.79 -0.69 -5.78
N LEU A 88 2.72 0.23 -5.51
CA LEU A 88 4.16 -0.05 -5.44
C LEU A 88 4.71 0.24 -4.03
N GLN A 89 5.44 -0.70 -3.45
CA GLN A 89 6.32 -0.42 -2.31
C GLN A 89 7.76 -0.43 -2.82
N ALA A 90 8.32 0.76 -3.09
CA ALA A 90 9.59 0.86 -3.82
C ALA A 90 10.76 0.27 -3.02
N MET A 91 11.57 -0.56 -3.69
CA MET A 91 12.83 -1.06 -3.14
C MET A 91 13.90 0.02 -3.13
N ASP A 92 13.98 0.78 -4.22
CA ASP A 92 14.91 1.86 -4.42
C ASP A 92 14.16 3.09 -4.94
N ALA A 93 14.28 4.21 -4.23
CA ALA A 93 13.50 5.40 -4.51
C ALA A 93 13.90 6.07 -5.85
N ALA A 94 15.17 5.97 -6.23
CA ALA A 94 15.69 6.57 -7.46
C ALA A 94 15.58 5.61 -8.65
N GLY A 95 15.99 4.35 -8.47
CA GLY A 95 16.01 3.29 -9.47
C GLY A 95 14.64 2.98 -10.06
N LEU A 96 13.56 3.10 -9.28
CA LEU A 96 12.20 2.89 -9.77
C LEU A 96 11.55 4.15 -10.36
N SER A 97 12.21 5.31 -10.31
CA SER A 97 11.61 6.57 -10.79
C SER A 97 11.30 6.54 -12.29
N ALA A 98 12.13 5.88 -13.11
CA ALA A 98 11.88 5.74 -14.54
C ALA A 98 10.66 4.87 -14.84
N SER A 99 10.53 3.73 -14.16
CA SER A 99 9.38 2.82 -14.30
C SER A 99 8.07 3.47 -13.85
N VAL A 100 8.08 4.21 -12.73
CA VAL A 100 6.92 4.97 -12.27
C VAL A 100 6.51 6.04 -13.27
N LYS A 101 7.48 6.78 -13.82
CA LYS A 101 7.21 7.79 -14.87
C LYS A 101 6.59 7.15 -16.11
N ALA A 102 7.07 5.98 -16.53
CA ALA A 102 6.54 5.27 -17.69
C ALA A 102 5.09 4.80 -17.47
N ALA A 103 4.76 4.25 -16.30
CA ALA A 103 3.39 3.84 -15.96
C ALA A 103 2.42 5.03 -15.97
N GLU A 104 2.77 6.13 -15.30
CA GLU A 104 1.95 7.35 -15.25
C GLU A 104 1.75 7.94 -16.66
N ALA A 105 2.80 7.94 -17.50
CA ALA A 105 2.72 8.39 -18.89
C ALA A 105 1.84 7.49 -19.77
N ALA A 106 1.74 6.19 -19.44
CA ALA A 106 0.82 5.25 -20.08
C ALA A 106 -0.64 5.39 -19.56
N GLY A 107 -0.90 6.32 -18.65
CA GLY A 107 -2.22 6.52 -18.04
C GLY A 107 -2.55 5.52 -16.94
N ILE A 108 -1.56 4.76 -16.45
CA ILE A 108 -1.72 3.82 -15.34
C ILE A 108 -1.29 4.55 -14.06
N PRO A 109 -2.23 4.90 -13.16
CA PRO A 109 -1.87 5.62 -11.95
C PRO A 109 -1.01 4.72 -11.05
N VAL A 110 -0.01 5.31 -10.40
CA VAL A 110 0.84 4.63 -9.42
C VAL A 110 0.58 5.22 -8.03
N ILE A 111 0.20 4.38 -7.08
CA ILE A 111 0.16 4.75 -5.65
C ILE A 111 1.29 4.02 -4.96
N THR A 112 2.20 4.80 -4.34
CA THR A 112 3.22 4.19 -3.50
C THR A 112 2.69 3.94 -2.10
N VAL A 113 3.14 2.86 -1.46
CA VAL A 113 2.78 2.52 -0.09
C VAL A 113 4.03 2.29 0.75
N ASN A 114 4.08 2.81 1.97
CA ASN A 114 5.17 2.70 2.95
C ASN A 114 6.53 3.31 2.51
N LEU A 115 7.02 2.96 1.32
CA LEU A 115 8.23 3.46 0.70
C LEU A 115 7.91 3.92 -0.72
N ALA A 116 8.32 5.15 -1.04
CA ALA A 116 7.99 5.83 -2.27
C ALA A 116 9.21 6.01 -3.19
N THR A 117 8.94 6.30 -4.46
CA THR A 117 9.95 6.82 -5.38
C THR A 117 10.11 8.33 -5.26
N ILE A 118 11.21 8.87 -5.77
CA ILE A 118 11.43 10.33 -5.85
C ILE A 118 10.56 10.94 -6.95
N GLN A 119 10.26 10.18 -8.00
CA GLN A 119 9.38 10.59 -9.09
C GLN A 119 7.98 10.97 -8.57
N LYS A 120 7.47 12.13 -9.01
CA LYS A 120 6.07 12.51 -8.78
C LYS A 120 5.14 11.51 -9.46
N HIS A 121 4.12 11.09 -8.72
CA HIS A 121 3.14 10.08 -9.10
C HIS A 121 1.78 10.41 -8.47
N THR A 122 0.77 9.60 -8.76
CA THR A 122 -0.64 9.87 -8.45
C THR A 122 -0.88 10.10 -6.95
N ALA A 123 -0.40 9.21 -6.07
CA ALA A 123 -0.46 9.43 -4.62
C ALA A 123 0.54 8.58 -3.85
N SER A 124 0.80 8.96 -2.61
CA SER A 124 1.64 8.17 -1.70
C SER A 124 0.93 7.96 -0.37
N VAL A 125 0.85 6.71 0.08
CA VAL A 125 0.27 6.30 1.35
C VAL A 125 1.39 5.86 2.28
N GLN A 126 1.76 6.73 3.20
CA GLN A 126 2.85 6.52 4.15
C GLN A 126 2.38 6.81 5.57
N MET A 127 3.15 6.33 6.54
CA MET A 127 2.90 6.68 7.93
C MET A 127 3.30 8.15 8.18
N ALA A 128 2.52 8.87 8.98
CA ALA A 128 2.91 10.19 9.47
C ALA A 128 3.95 10.04 10.60
N ASP A 129 5.23 9.87 10.24
CA ASP A 129 6.30 9.45 11.16
C ASP A 129 6.43 10.29 12.43
N ILE A 130 6.38 11.62 12.32
CA ILE A 130 6.48 12.52 13.49
C ILE A 130 5.27 12.30 14.41
N SER A 131 4.06 12.27 13.86
CA SER A 131 2.84 12.06 14.65
C SER A 131 2.80 10.68 15.29
N ALA A 132 3.31 9.65 14.59
CA ALA A 132 3.44 8.31 15.13
C ALA A 132 4.44 8.27 16.29
N GLY A 133 5.62 8.90 16.13
CA GLY A 133 6.60 9.05 17.20
C GLY A 133 6.04 9.79 18.41
N TYR A 134 5.28 10.86 18.18
CA TYR A 134 4.61 11.62 19.23
C TYR A 134 3.61 10.76 20.01
N ALA A 135 2.79 9.97 19.31
CA ALA A 135 1.83 9.06 19.94
C ALA A 135 2.54 8.00 20.81
N VAL A 136 3.68 7.48 20.35
CA VAL A 136 4.50 6.55 21.14
C VAL A 136 5.06 7.22 22.40
N GLY A 137 5.64 8.41 22.28
CA GLY A 137 6.16 9.16 23.43
C GLY A 137 5.08 9.48 24.46
N LYS A 138 3.89 9.86 23.98
CA LYS A 138 2.70 10.10 24.80
C LYS A 138 2.29 8.85 25.58
N GLU A 139 2.10 7.73 24.90
CA GLU A 139 1.62 6.50 25.55
C GLU A 139 2.66 5.91 26.51
N MET A 140 3.94 5.91 26.12
CA MET A 140 5.03 5.43 26.97
C MET A 140 5.17 6.25 28.25
N GLY A 141 5.12 7.59 28.16
CA GLY A 141 5.19 8.44 29.35
C GLY A 141 4.00 8.26 30.30
N LYS A 142 2.80 7.99 29.76
CA LYS A 142 1.63 7.60 30.55
C LYS A 142 1.87 6.28 31.31
N GLN A 143 2.41 5.27 30.63
CA GLN A 143 2.69 3.97 31.26
C GLN A 143 3.77 4.05 32.35
N LEU A 144 4.72 4.98 32.23
CA LEU A 144 5.74 5.26 33.26
C LEU A 144 5.22 6.14 34.42
N GLY A 145 3.95 6.56 34.40
CA GLY A 145 3.42 7.50 35.40
C GLY A 145 4.11 8.86 35.35
N GLY A 146 4.60 9.27 34.17
CA GLY A 146 5.18 10.57 33.91
C GLY A 146 6.60 10.82 34.46
N LYS A 147 7.32 9.79 34.92
CA LYS A 147 8.69 9.92 35.46
C LYS A 147 9.57 8.72 35.14
N GLY A 148 10.88 8.93 35.05
CA GLY A 148 11.85 7.83 34.92
C GLY A 148 12.97 8.12 33.93
N ASN A 149 13.82 7.13 33.69
CA ASN A 149 14.88 7.19 32.68
C ASN A 149 14.51 6.31 31.49
N VAL A 150 14.74 6.79 30.28
CA VAL A 150 14.49 6.05 29.03
C VAL A 150 15.70 6.13 28.12
N VAL A 151 15.88 5.08 27.30
CA VAL A 151 16.86 5.06 26.22
C VAL A 151 16.14 4.95 24.88
N ILE A 152 16.74 5.51 23.83
CA ILE A 152 16.22 5.41 22.46
C ILE A 152 17.10 4.46 21.67
N ILE A 153 16.52 3.38 21.19
CA ILE A 153 17.15 2.52 20.19
C ILE A 153 16.85 3.14 18.82
N GLN A 154 17.85 3.74 18.20
CA GLN A 154 17.69 4.51 16.98
C GLN A 154 17.65 3.59 15.76
N SER A 155 17.04 4.09 14.69
CA SER A 155 17.21 3.51 13.36
C SER A 155 18.64 3.73 12.84
N PRO A 156 19.08 2.97 11.81
CA PRO A 156 20.37 3.20 11.16
C PRO A 156 20.55 4.66 10.73
N PRO A 157 21.76 5.22 10.80
CA PRO A 157 22.03 6.57 10.32
C PRO A 157 21.53 6.79 8.88
N GLY A 158 20.82 7.89 8.64
CA GLY A 158 20.24 8.21 7.34
C GLY A 158 18.83 7.67 7.09
N ALA A 159 18.29 6.80 7.95
CA ALA A 159 16.91 6.30 7.83
C ALA A 159 15.89 7.37 8.26
N ILE A 160 15.45 8.20 7.31
CA ILE A 160 14.62 9.40 7.57
C ILE A 160 13.32 9.10 8.34
N LEU A 161 12.67 7.96 8.10
CA LEU A 161 11.46 7.56 8.81
C LEU A 161 11.71 7.39 10.32
N GLY A 162 12.85 6.78 10.67
CA GLY A 162 13.29 6.62 12.06
C GLY A 162 13.62 7.95 12.72
N VAL A 163 14.33 8.83 12.00
CA VAL A 163 14.66 10.19 12.45
C VAL A 163 13.39 10.98 12.77
N ASN A 164 12.38 10.92 11.90
CA ASN A 164 11.11 11.62 12.10
C ASN A 164 10.33 11.06 13.29
N ARG A 165 10.30 9.73 13.49
CA ARG A 165 9.67 9.12 14.67
C ARG A 165 10.37 9.52 15.96
N GLU A 166 11.70 9.50 15.97
CA GLU A 166 12.47 9.94 17.13
C GLU A 166 12.18 11.42 17.47
N LYS A 167 12.11 12.27 16.45
CA LYS A 167 11.74 13.69 16.62
C LYS A 167 10.39 13.82 17.32
N GLY A 168 9.36 13.13 16.83
CA GLY A 168 8.03 13.14 17.45
C GLY A 168 8.03 12.61 18.88
N PHE A 169 8.75 11.52 19.13
CA PHE A 169 8.89 10.95 20.47
C PHE A 169 9.48 11.95 21.46
N ARG A 170 10.60 12.59 21.08
CA ARG A 170 11.27 13.60 21.90
C ARG A 170 10.38 14.80 22.19
N GLN A 171 9.62 15.24 21.19
CA GLN A 171 8.63 16.32 21.36
C GLN A 171 7.57 15.95 22.41
N ALA A 172 6.93 14.79 22.29
CA ALA A 172 5.91 14.36 23.25
C ALA A 172 6.47 14.22 24.67
N VAL A 173 7.66 13.66 24.84
CA VAL A 173 8.30 13.52 26.16
C VAL A 173 8.60 14.88 26.78
N ALA A 174 9.18 15.81 26.01
CA ALA A 174 9.52 17.14 26.50
C ALA A 174 8.28 17.97 26.88
N GLU A 175 7.21 17.88 26.09
CA GLU A 175 5.98 18.65 26.30
C GLU A 175 5.13 18.11 27.45
N LEU A 176 5.02 16.78 27.57
CA LEU A 176 4.04 16.14 28.45
C LEU A 176 4.65 15.59 29.75
N TYR A 177 5.94 15.26 29.76
CA TYR A 177 6.57 14.49 30.84
C TYR A 177 7.96 15.02 31.22
N PRO A 178 8.07 16.21 31.84
CA PRO A 178 9.35 16.83 32.18
C PRO A 178 10.21 16.02 33.18
N ASN A 179 9.61 15.05 33.88
CA ASN A 179 10.31 14.16 34.81
C ASN A 179 10.80 12.85 34.16
N ILE A 180 10.59 12.67 32.85
CA ILE A 180 11.21 11.60 32.07
C ILE A 180 12.50 12.13 31.46
N LYS A 181 13.60 11.42 31.69
CA LYS A 181 14.93 11.75 31.16
C LYS A 181 15.34 10.75 30.10
N ILE A 182 15.66 11.25 28.91
CA ILE A 182 16.31 10.44 27.87
C ILE A 182 17.80 10.38 28.22
N VAL A 183 18.27 9.22 28.70
CA VAL A 183 19.64 9.04 29.21
C VAL A 183 20.61 8.46 28.16
N GLY A 184 20.10 8.07 27.00
CA GLY A 184 20.91 7.57 25.89
C GLY A 184 20.10 7.44 24.61
N ALA A 185 20.78 7.56 23.47
CA ALA A 185 20.22 7.28 22.16
C ALA A 185 21.31 6.73 21.26
N GLN A 186 21.11 5.51 20.75
CA GLN A 186 22.10 4.84 19.89
C GLN A 186 21.41 3.90 18.91
N SER A 187 21.94 3.83 17.69
CA SER A 187 21.52 2.82 16.71
C SER A 187 21.81 1.40 17.22
N ALA A 188 20.87 0.47 17.00
CA ALA A 188 21.10 -0.96 17.23
C ALA A 188 21.94 -1.63 16.13
N GLU A 189 22.33 -0.88 15.12
CA GLU A 189 23.21 -1.39 14.07
C GLU A 189 24.53 -1.92 14.66
N GLY A 190 24.84 -3.18 14.37
CA GLY A 190 26.05 -3.84 14.86
C GLY A 190 25.97 -4.37 16.31
N TRP A 191 24.81 -4.26 16.98
CA TRP A 191 24.61 -4.95 18.26
C TRP A 191 24.61 -6.47 18.00
N LYS A 192 25.42 -7.20 18.77
CA LYS A 192 25.56 -8.67 18.70
C LYS A 192 24.87 -9.33 19.88
#